data_AF-A0A8S8XU78-F1
#
_entry.id   AF-A0A8S8XU78-F1
#
_cell.length_a   1.000
_cell.length_b   1.000
_cell.length_c   1.000
_cell.angle_alpha   90.00
_cell.angle_beta   90.00
_cell.angle_gamma   90.00
#
_symmetry.space_group_name_H-M   'P 1'
#
loop_
_entity.id
_entity.type
_entity.pdbx_description
1 polymer ?
#
loop_
_entity_poly.entity_id
_entity_poly.type
_entity_poly.pdbx_seq_one_letter_code
_entity_poly.pdbx_strand_id
1 'polypeptide(L)'
;MEVDHGAIPFLMKGADCMVAGIHGADETITEGDLVWVRDQQHKRPLAIGWAMKDGNSLVKELKGKGLKNIHWVSDELWEMEL
;
A
#
# COMPACT_ATOMS: atom_id res chain seq x y z
N MET A 1 3.62 1.28 -5.12
CA MET A 1 2.18 1.59 -5.26
C MET A 1 1.91 2.99 -4.72
N GLU A 2 0.90 3.68 -5.25
CA GLU A 2 0.45 5.00 -4.83
C GLU A 2 -0.99 4.95 -4.33
N VAL A 3 -1.24 5.60 -3.20
CA VAL A 3 -2.57 5.62 -2.58
C VAL A 3 -3.09 7.04 -2.39
N ASP A 4 -4.41 7.20 -2.37
CA ASP A 4 -5.04 8.48 -2.05
C ASP A 4 -4.99 8.81 -0.56
N HIS A 5 -5.31 10.07 -0.25
CA HIS A 5 -5.38 10.59 1.11
C HIS A 5 -6.40 9.85 2.00
N GLY A 6 -7.45 9.27 1.43
CA GLY A 6 -8.47 8.53 2.18
C GLY A 6 -7.95 7.20 2.74
N ALA A 7 -7.02 6.54 2.03
CA ALA A 7 -6.40 5.30 2.45
C ALA A 7 -5.33 5.48 3.55
N ILE A 8 -4.64 6.63 3.58
CA ILE A 8 -3.48 6.87 4.45
C ILE A 8 -3.80 6.64 5.94
N PRO A 9 -4.87 7.21 6.53
CA PRO A 9 -5.14 7.05 7.96
C PRO A 9 -5.39 5.61 8.40
N PHE A 10 -5.83 4.74 7.48
CA PHE A 10 -6.05 3.32 7.76
C PHE A 10 -4.75 2.53 7.65
N LEU A 11 -3.94 2.82 6.64
CA LEU A 11 -2.60 2.23 6.49
C LEU A 11 -1.71 2.52 7.70
N MET A 12 -1.74 3.76 8.22
CA MET A 12 -1.00 4.16 9.42
C MET A 12 -1.50 3.50 10.71
N LYS A 13 -2.61 2.75 10.63
CA LYS A 13 -3.16 1.95 11.74
C LYS A 13 -3.00 0.44 11.50
N GLY A 14 -2.18 0.05 10.53
CA GLY A 14 -1.92 -1.35 10.21
C GLY A 14 -3.00 -2.05 9.38
N ALA A 15 -3.96 -1.31 8.82
CA ALA A 15 -4.95 -1.91 7.93
C ALA A 15 -4.32 -2.33 6.60
N ASP A 16 -4.91 -3.34 5.98
CA ASP A 16 -4.65 -3.70 4.59
C ASP A 16 -5.15 -2.60 3.64
N CYS A 17 -4.53 -2.47 2.46
CA CYS A 17 -4.98 -1.52 1.46
C CYS A 17 -6.01 -2.15 0.53
N MET A 18 -7.14 -1.48 0.36
CA MET A 18 -8.17 -1.87 -0.61
C MET A 18 -7.88 -1.21 -1.97
N VAL A 19 -8.17 -1.90 -3.08
CA VAL A 19 -7.93 -1.37 -4.45
C VAL A 19 -8.60 -0.03 -4.71
N ALA A 20 -9.73 0.26 -4.06
CA ALA A 20 -10.42 1.54 -4.17
C ALA A 20 -9.58 2.76 -3.73
N GLY A 21 -8.54 2.55 -2.92
CA GLY A 21 -7.61 3.59 -2.49
C GLY A 21 -6.29 3.64 -3.26
N ILE A 22 -6.09 2.75 -4.24
CA ILE A 22 -4.84 2.63 -5.00
C ILE A 22 -5.02 3.31 -6.36
N HIS A 23 -4.20 4.32 -6.66
CA HIS A 23 -4.28 5.14 -7.88
C HIS A 23 -3.05 5.01 -8.78
N GLY A 24 -2.04 4.26 -8.35
CA GLY A 24 -0.87 3.97 -9.16
C GLY A 24 -0.15 2.70 -8.72
N ALA A 25 0.29 1.92 -9.67
CA ALA A 25 1.12 0.75 -9.46
C ALA A 25 2.05 0.57 -10.67
N ASP A 26 3.21 -0.05 -10.43
CA ASP A 26 4.06 -0.48 -11.54
C ASP A 26 3.39 -1.68 -12.23
N GLU A 27 3.31 -1.66 -13.56
CA GLU A 27 2.69 -2.71 -14.36
C GLU A 27 3.42 -4.05 -14.24
N THR A 28 4.69 -4.05 -13.84
CA THR A 28 5.46 -5.29 -13.66
C THR A 28 5.19 -6.00 -12.34
N ILE A 29 4.41 -5.40 -11.43
CA ILE A 29 4.04 -6.04 -10.16
C ILE A 29 3.19 -7.27 -10.45
N THR A 30 3.55 -8.38 -9.82
CA THR A 30 2.79 -9.62 -9.81
C THR A 30 2.17 -9.88 -8.44
N GLU A 31 1.08 -10.64 -8.39
CA GLU A 31 0.49 -11.06 -7.12
C GLU A 31 1.53 -11.85 -6.30
N GLY A 32 1.69 -11.48 -5.02
CA GLY A 32 2.68 -12.04 -4.12
C GLY A 32 3.99 -11.26 -4.03
N ASP A 33 4.22 -10.26 -4.89
CA ASP A 33 5.43 -9.43 -4.80
C ASP A 33 5.46 -8.60 -3.52
N LEU A 34 6.66 -8.41 -2.96
CA LEU A 34 6.87 -7.44 -1.89
C LEU A 34 6.95 -6.04 -2.49
N VAL A 35 6.06 -5.16 -2.07
CA VAL A 35 5.91 -3.82 -2.63
C VAL A 35 5.84 -2.76 -1.53
N TRP A 36 6.27 -1.55 -1.87
CA TRP A 36 6.14 -0.38 -1.00
C TRP A 36 5.01 0.53 -1.47
N VAL A 37 4.47 1.29 -0.53
CA VAL A 37 3.34 2.21 -0.71
C VAL A 37 3.78 3.64 -0.45
N ARG A 38 3.31 4.56 -1.28
CA ARG A 38 3.48 6.01 -1.09
C ARG A 38 2.18 6.78 -1.23
N ASP A 39 2.16 7.96 -0.65
CA ASP A 39 1.13 8.96 -0.95
C ASP A 39 1.21 9.39 -2.43
N GLN A 40 0.06 9.44 -3.12
CA GLN A 40 0.00 9.86 -4.51
C GLN A 40 0.34 11.35 -4.72
N GLN A 41 0.12 12.21 -3.72
CA GLN A 41 0.30 13.67 -3.88
C GLN A 41 1.73 14.11 -3.59
N HIS A 42 2.24 13.80 -2.40
CA HIS A 42 3.56 14.21 -1.91
C HIS A 42 4.64 13.16 -2.12
N LYS A 43 4.28 11.97 -2.64
CA LYS A 43 5.20 10.86 -2.97
C LYS A 43 6.02 10.36 -1.76
N ARG A 44 5.56 10.60 -0.54
CA ARG A 44 6.18 10.12 0.70
C ARG A 44 5.95 8.62 0.86
N PRO A 45 6.98 7.80 1.18
CA PRO A 45 6.79 6.40 1.51
C PRO A 45 6.00 6.26 2.83
N LEU A 46 5.13 5.26 2.90
CA LEU A 46 4.18 5.06 4.00
C LEU A 46 4.24 3.66 4.59
N ALA A 47 4.33 2.64 3.75
CA ALA A 47 4.22 1.25 4.18
C ALA A 47 4.88 0.27 3.21
N ILE A 48 5.05 -0.97 3.65
CA ILE A 48 5.51 -2.13 2.87
C ILE A 48 4.51 -3.27 3.08
N GLY A 49 4.21 -4.00 2.02
CA GLY A 49 3.26 -5.11 2.07
C GLY A 49 3.40 -6.09 0.90
N TRP A 50 2.62 -7.17 0.96
CA TRP A 50 2.49 -8.11 -0.15
C TRP A 50 1.40 -7.65 -1.12
N ALA A 51 1.72 -7.59 -2.41
CA ALA A 51 0.74 -7.37 -3.46
C ALA A 51 -0.25 -8.52 -3.48
N MET A 52 -1.55 -8.22 -3.45
CA MET A 52 -2.62 -9.22 -3.50
C MET A 52 -3.20 -9.38 -4.91
N LYS A 53 -2.66 -8.64 -5.89
CA LYS A 53 -3.05 -8.58 -7.29
C LYS A 53 -1.86 -8.10 -8.14
N ASP A 54 -1.92 -8.30 -9.45
CA ASP A 54 -0.97 -7.71 -10.40
C ASP A 54 -1.13 -6.19 -10.53
N GLY A 55 -0.09 -5.51 -11.03
CA GLY A 55 -0.03 -4.05 -11.16
C GLY A 55 -1.22 -3.41 -11.88
N ASN A 56 -1.71 -4.05 -12.94
CA ASN A 56 -2.82 -3.54 -13.74
C ASN A 56 -4.15 -3.67 -12.97
N SER A 57 -4.37 -4.82 -12.35
CA SER A 57 -5.54 -5.10 -11.52
C SER A 57 -5.60 -4.21 -10.27
N LEU A 58 -4.45 -3.88 -9.68
CA LEU A 58 -4.35 -2.98 -8.52
C LEU A 58 -4.93 -1.58 -8.78
N VAL A 59 -4.89 -1.10 -10.02
CA VAL A 59 -5.38 0.24 -10.41
C VAL A 59 -6.78 0.18 -11.03
N LYS A 60 -7.12 -0.90 -11.74
CA LYS A 60 -8.38 -1.00 -12.51
C LYS A 60 -9.55 -1.57 -11.72
N GLU A 61 -9.29 -2.42 -10.74
CA GLU A 61 -10.37 -3.03 -9.97
C GLU A 61 -10.96 -2.05 -8.95
N LEU A 62 -12.28 -2.13 -8.74
CA LEU A 62 -13.01 -1.25 -7.83
C LEU A 62 -13.23 -1.86 -6.44
N LYS A 63 -12.99 -3.17 -6.27
CA LYS A 63 -13.26 -3.90 -5.04
C LYS A 63 -12.21 -4.97 -4.80
N GLY A 64 -11.98 -5.26 -3.52
CA GLY A 64 -11.03 -6.28 -3.07
C GLY A 64 -9.79 -5.68 -2.42
N LYS A 65 -9.02 -6.57 -1.80
CA LYS A 65 -7.76 -6.24 -1.15
C LYS A 65 -6.68 -6.12 -2.22
N GLY A 66 -5.96 -5.00 -2.23
CA GLY A 66 -4.83 -4.75 -3.14
C GLY A 66 -3.49 -5.01 -2.47
N LEU A 67 -3.37 -4.73 -1.18
CA LEU A 67 -2.14 -4.95 -0.42
C LEU A 67 -2.46 -5.59 0.92
N LYS A 68 -1.68 -6.61 1.29
CA LYS A 68 -1.59 -7.07 2.67
C LYS A 68 -0.46 -6.31 3.38
N ASN A 69 -0.81 -5.44 4.32
CA ASN A 69 0.16 -4.57 4.99
C ASN A 69 1.03 -5.38 5.97
N ILE A 70 2.31 -5.03 6.07
CA ILE A 70 3.28 -5.75 6.93
C ILE A 70 4.00 -4.77 7.86
N HIS A 71 4.39 -3.61 7.33
CA HIS A 71 5.14 -2.60 8.08
C HIS A 71 4.70 -1.22 7.60
N TRP A 72 4.47 -0.30 8.53
CA TRP A 72 4.03 1.05 8.24
C TRP A 72 4.67 2.08 9.17
N VAL A 73 4.68 3.34 8.73
CA VAL A 73 5.16 4.45 9.55
C VAL A 73 4.38 4.49 10.87
N SER A 74 5.12 4.59 11.97
CA SER A 74 4.61 4.59 13.36
C SER A 74 4.03 3.27 13.86
N ASP A 75 4.39 2.14 13.23
CA ASP A 75 4.25 0.84 13.88
C ASP A 75 5.35 0.59 14.92
N GLU A 76 5.25 -0.53 15.63
CA GLU A 76 6.19 -0.88 16.71
C GLU A 76 7.64 -0.99 16.21
N LEU A 77 7.85 -1.49 14.98
CA LEU A 77 9.19 -1.63 14.41
C LEU A 77 9.77 -0.27 14.00
N TRP A 78 8.92 0.64 13.51
CA TRP A 78 9.32 1.98 13.12
C TRP A 78 9.80 2.82 14.31
N GLU A 79 9.10 2.72 15.44
CA GLU A 79 9.41 3.47 16.68
C GLU A 79 10.50 2.79 17.53
N MET A 80 11.04 1.66 17.08
CA MET A 80 12.07 0.93 17.82
C MET A 80 13.40 1.69 17.79
N GLU A 81 13.81 2.21 18.95
CA GLU A 81 15.16 2.72 19.18
C GLU A 81 16.08 1.60 19.68
N LEU A 82 17.35 1.61 19.24
CA LEU A 82 18.39 0.64 19.64
C LEU A 82 18.99 0.95 21.01
#